data_AF-A0A9X5UBE7-F1
#
_entry.id   AF-A0A9X5UBE7-F1
#
_cell.length_a   1.000
_cell.length_b   1.000
_cell.length_c   1.000
_cell.angle_alpha   90.00
_cell.angle_beta   90.00
_cell.angle_gamma   90.00
#
_symmetry.space_group_name_H-M   'P 1'
#
loop_
_entity.id
_entity.type
_entity.pdbx_description
1 polymer ?
#
loop_
_entity_poly.entity_id
_entity_poly.type
_entity_poly.pdbx_seq_one_letter_code
_entity_poly.pdbx_strand_id
1 'polypeptide(L)'
;MEFPWSLVMSLAWEAYRAGSLPIGAVVLDGSGLPVGQGRSTRHEDIAVPGQLSNTRIAHAEVNALARLPCRGSFQDHVLYTNVEPCCLCMGAALQTGVGALHYAWRDHYGGAATSMVVRNPQISRRGFTVVGPADDVVEAVTGLLITCHYFYRRPGRGAASVAWREERPDLVTLAAQPAVASAISRAVARDTSIDTLIDELHVAVHSHPDPPPWVGS
;
A
#
# COMPACT_ATOMS: atom_id res chain seq x y z
N MET A 1 -7.98 13.05 0.48
CA MET A 1 -8.48 11.67 0.73
C MET A 1 -9.22 11.64 2.06
N GLU A 2 -10.23 10.79 2.20
CA GLU A 2 -10.95 10.63 3.47
C GLU A 2 -10.27 9.62 4.40
N PHE A 3 -10.61 9.67 5.69
CA PHE A 3 -10.21 8.64 6.65
C PHE A 3 -10.93 7.32 6.34
N PRO A 4 -10.27 6.14 6.42
CA PRO A 4 -8.91 5.91 6.91
C PRO A 4 -7.80 5.97 5.87
N TRP A 5 -8.14 6.15 4.59
CA TRP A 5 -7.18 6.11 3.50
C TRP A 5 -6.11 7.21 3.58
N SER A 6 -6.46 8.39 4.10
CA SER A 6 -5.47 9.45 4.36
C SER A 6 -4.35 8.99 5.31
N LEU A 7 -4.67 8.24 6.37
CA LEU A 7 -3.68 7.71 7.31
C LEU A 7 -2.86 6.58 6.67
N VAL A 8 -3.51 5.66 5.96
CA VAL A 8 -2.83 4.58 5.21
C VAL A 8 -1.82 5.16 4.24
N MET A 9 -2.20 6.19 3.49
CA MET A 9 -1.34 6.82 2.49
C MET A 9 -0.23 7.67 3.11
N SER A 10 -0.46 8.27 4.27
CA SER A 10 0.61 8.92 5.05
C SER A 10 1.70 7.91 5.44
N LEU A 11 1.30 6.74 5.96
CA LEU A 11 2.22 5.66 6.34
C LEU A 11 2.97 5.08 5.12
N ALA A 12 2.28 4.90 4.00
CA ALA A 12 2.88 4.47 2.74
C ALA A 12 3.94 5.48 2.24
N TRP A 13 3.64 6.77 2.36
CA TRP A 13 4.56 7.84 1.97
C TRP A 13 5.79 7.90 2.89
N GLU A 14 5.62 7.74 4.20
CA GLU A 14 6.74 7.61 5.13
C GLU A 14 7.68 6.47 4.74
N ALA A 15 7.12 5.30 4.37
CA ALA A 15 7.92 4.17 3.91
C ALA A 15 8.67 4.47 2.61
N TYR A 16 8.02 5.16 1.66
CA TYR A 16 8.69 5.60 0.44
C TYR A 16 9.87 6.52 0.75
N ARG A 17 9.65 7.56 1.58
CA ARG A 17 10.69 8.52 1.96
C ARG A 17 11.87 7.82 2.62
N ALA A 18 11.60 6.84 3.49
CA ALA A 18 12.61 6.00 4.13
C ALA A 18 13.30 4.99 3.19
N GLY A 19 12.93 4.92 1.91
CA GLY A 19 13.55 4.01 0.93
C GLY A 19 13.00 2.59 0.92
N SER A 20 11.92 2.35 1.65
CA SER A 20 11.17 1.11 1.66
C SER A 20 10.04 1.09 0.63
N LEU A 21 9.34 -0.03 0.53
CA LEU A 21 8.16 -0.16 -0.33
C LEU A 21 7.06 0.79 0.17
N PRO A 22 6.38 1.55 -0.72
CA PRO A 22 5.34 2.52 -0.34
C PRO A 22 4.03 1.83 0.05
N ILE A 23 4.06 1.09 1.16
CA ILE A 23 2.92 0.33 1.67
C ILE A 23 2.68 0.76 3.11
N GLY A 24 1.44 1.13 3.40
CA GLY A 24 0.93 1.50 4.71
C GLY A 24 -0.28 0.65 5.07
N ALA A 25 -0.48 0.43 6.37
CA ALA A 25 -1.62 -0.31 6.86
C ALA A 25 -2.08 0.18 8.24
N VAL A 26 -3.39 0.11 8.47
CA VAL A 26 -4.03 0.54 9.71
C VAL A 26 -5.08 -0.49 10.12
N VAL A 27 -5.13 -0.83 11.39
CA VAL A 27 -6.23 -1.60 11.98
C VAL A 27 -7.15 -0.62 12.71
N LEU A 28 -8.42 -0.59 12.31
CA LEU A 28 -9.47 0.11 13.04
C LEU A 28 -10.25 -0.87 13.92
N ASP A 29 -10.67 -0.44 15.10
CA ASP A 29 -11.64 -1.17 15.91
C ASP A 29 -13.09 -0.97 15.42
N GLY A 30 -14.06 -1.63 16.08
CA GLY A 30 -15.48 -1.53 15.73
C GLY A 30 -16.09 -0.12 15.90
N SER A 31 -15.39 0.81 16.55
CA SER A 31 -15.78 2.22 16.66
C SER A 31 -15.14 3.12 15.59
N GLY A 32 -14.26 2.56 14.76
CA GLY A 32 -13.50 3.29 13.75
C GLY A 32 -12.21 3.93 14.27
N LEU A 33 -11.77 3.61 15.50
CA LEU A 33 -10.53 4.16 16.05
C LEU A 33 -9.32 3.35 15.60
N PRO A 34 -8.20 3.99 15.24
CA PRO A 34 -6.98 3.29 14.84
C PRO A 34 -6.28 2.69 16.07
N VAL A 35 -6.25 1.36 16.14
CA VAL A 35 -5.63 0.58 17.23
C VAL A 35 -4.33 -0.11 16.81
N GLY A 36 -4.04 -0.14 15.51
CA GLY A 36 -2.76 -0.63 14.97
C GLY A 36 -2.36 0.17 13.75
N GLN A 37 -1.07 0.52 13.64
CA GLN A 37 -0.53 1.24 12.50
C GLN A 37 0.82 0.62 12.12
N GLY A 38 1.06 0.48 10.83
CA GLY A 38 2.27 -0.11 10.29
C GLY A 38 2.58 0.42 8.90
N ARG A 39 3.87 0.46 8.57
CA ARG A 39 4.36 0.73 7.23
C ARG A 39 5.40 -0.31 6.86
N SER A 40 5.66 -0.50 5.57
CA SER A 40 6.72 -1.41 5.15
C SER A 40 8.07 -0.84 5.59
N THR A 41 8.85 -1.65 6.29
CA THR A 41 10.20 -1.34 6.79
C THR A 41 11.22 -2.37 6.28
N ARG A 42 10.83 -3.14 5.26
CA ARG A 42 11.61 -4.22 4.63
C ARG A 42 13.02 -3.81 4.21
N HIS A 43 13.22 -2.54 3.85
CA HIS A 43 14.49 -2.02 3.33
C HIS A 43 15.13 -0.95 4.21
N GLU A 44 14.67 -0.79 5.43
CA GLU A 44 15.26 0.14 6.38
C GLU A 44 16.29 -0.59 7.25
N ASP A 45 17.54 -0.14 7.18
CA ASP A 45 18.64 -0.71 7.96
C ASP A 45 18.53 -0.37 9.45
N ILE A 46 17.92 0.76 9.77
CA ILE A 46 17.67 1.19 11.14
C ILE A 46 16.34 0.62 11.61
N ALA A 47 16.36 -0.12 12.71
CA ALA A 47 15.16 -0.71 13.27
C ALA A 47 14.16 0.37 13.72
N VAL A 48 12.91 0.24 13.27
CA VAL A 48 11.80 1.09 13.70
C VAL A 48 11.18 0.49 14.97
N PRO A 49 11.13 1.24 16.10
CA PRO A 49 10.61 0.71 17.36
C PRO A 49 9.21 0.08 17.25
N GLY A 50 9.12 -1.16 17.71
CA GLY A 50 7.88 -1.94 17.72
C GLY A 50 7.38 -2.38 16.34
N GLN A 51 8.19 -2.25 15.29
CA GLN A 51 7.94 -2.86 13.99
C GLN A 51 9.06 -3.85 13.68
N LEU A 52 8.75 -4.86 12.88
CA LEU A 52 9.81 -5.61 12.19
C LEU A 52 10.56 -4.63 11.29
N SER A 53 11.84 -4.86 10.99
CA SER A 53 12.64 -3.99 10.10
C SER A 53 13.74 -4.81 9.44
N ASN A 54 14.20 -4.38 8.26
CA ASN A 54 15.23 -5.06 7.46
C ASN A 54 15.04 -6.58 7.30
N THR A 55 13.79 -7.03 7.14
CA THR A 55 13.46 -8.44 6.94
C THR A 55 12.39 -8.61 5.89
N ARG A 56 12.40 -9.77 5.21
CA ARG A 56 11.47 -10.08 4.11
C ARG A 56 10.00 -10.11 4.54
N ILE A 57 9.72 -10.20 5.84
CA ILE A 57 8.38 -10.22 6.41
C ILE A 57 7.97 -8.89 7.08
N ALA A 58 8.79 -7.84 6.99
CA ALA A 58 8.51 -6.51 7.55
C ALA A 58 7.54 -5.71 6.64
N HIS A 59 6.38 -6.30 6.40
CA HIS A 59 5.29 -5.73 5.62
C HIS A 59 4.43 -4.81 6.49
N ALA A 60 3.76 -3.86 5.87
CA ALA A 60 2.93 -2.88 6.56
C ALA A 60 1.81 -3.55 7.37
N GLU A 61 1.13 -4.53 6.78
CA GLU A 61 0.01 -5.25 7.39
C GLU A 61 0.47 -6.05 8.60
N VAL A 62 1.61 -6.74 8.49
CA VAL A 62 2.20 -7.49 9.60
C VAL A 62 2.55 -6.55 10.75
N ASN A 63 3.19 -5.41 10.43
CA ASN A 63 3.56 -4.41 11.43
C ASN A 63 2.32 -3.78 12.10
N ALA A 64 1.23 -3.53 11.36
CA ALA A 64 -0.01 -3.00 11.90
C ALA A 64 -0.72 -4.02 12.80
N LEU A 65 -0.86 -5.27 12.35
CA LEU A 65 -1.50 -6.36 13.09
C LEU A 65 -0.73 -6.74 14.35
N ALA A 66 0.61 -6.65 14.32
CA ALA A 66 1.47 -6.92 15.49
C ALA A 66 1.27 -5.93 16.65
N ARG A 67 0.54 -4.82 16.44
CA ARG A 67 0.15 -3.91 17.51
C ARG A 67 -1.02 -4.44 18.36
N LEU A 68 -1.79 -5.39 17.82
CA LEU A 68 -2.88 -5.99 18.58
C LEU A 68 -2.34 -6.93 19.67
N PRO A 69 -2.88 -6.88 20.89
CA PRO A 69 -2.42 -7.73 21.98
C PRO A 69 -2.79 -9.20 21.72
N CYS A 70 -2.01 -10.11 22.30
CA CYS A 70 -2.24 -11.55 22.18
C CYS A 70 -3.62 -11.99 22.74
N ARG A 71 -4.16 -11.27 23.73
CA ARG A 71 -5.46 -11.55 24.32
C ARG A 71 -6.48 -10.51 23.83
N GLY A 72 -7.55 -10.97 23.20
CA GLY A 72 -8.64 -10.12 22.71
C GLY A 72 -9.49 -10.85 21.67
N SER A 73 -10.65 -10.28 21.37
CA SER A 73 -11.44 -10.64 20.19
C SER A 73 -11.42 -9.42 19.28
N PHE A 74 -11.01 -9.61 18.02
CA PHE A 74 -10.85 -8.52 17.05
C PHE A 74 -11.81 -8.66 15.87
N GLN A 75 -12.87 -9.46 16.01
CA GLN A 75 -13.80 -9.76 14.92
C GLN A 75 -14.54 -8.51 14.38
N ASP A 76 -14.67 -7.46 15.17
CA ASP A 76 -15.22 -6.16 14.76
C ASP A 76 -14.16 -5.20 14.19
N HIS A 77 -12.89 -5.62 14.14
CA HIS A 77 -11.80 -4.82 13.61
C HIS A 77 -11.62 -5.01 12.10
N VAL A 78 -11.14 -3.96 11.45
CA VAL A 78 -10.89 -3.92 10.01
C VAL A 78 -9.45 -3.51 9.74
N LEU A 79 -8.74 -4.31 8.97
CA LEU A 79 -7.42 -3.96 8.44
C LEU A 79 -7.57 -3.21 7.11
N TYR A 80 -7.07 -1.99 7.02
CA TYR A 80 -6.94 -1.23 5.79
C TYR A 80 -5.48 -1.26 5.31
N THR A 81 -5.24 -1.50 4.02
CA THR A 81 -3.91 -1.44 3.39
C THR A 81 -4.03 -0.86 2.00
N ASN A 82 -3.05 -0.09 1.52
CA ASN A 82 -3.17 0.47 0.18
C ASN A 82 -2.94 -0.55 -0.95
N VAL A 83 -2.32 -1.69 -0.67
CA VAL A 83 -1.99 -2.74 -1.66
C VAL A 83 -2.72 -4.03 -1.34
N GLU A 84 -3.18 -4.75 -2.37
CA GLU A 84 -3.76 -6.09 -2.20
C GLU A 84 -2.77 -6.98 -1.42
N PRO A 85 -3.19 -7.55 -0.29
CA PRO A 85 -2.30 -8.31 0.57
C PRO A 85 -1.83 -9.61 -0.10
N CYS A 86 -0.55 -9.94 0.09
CA CYS A 86 0.00 -11.22 -0.31
C CYS A 86 -0.39 -12.35 0.66
N CYS A 87 0.00 -13.60 0.35
CA CYS A 87 -0.33 -14.77 1.18
C CYS A 87 0.09 -14.63 2.66
N LEU A 88 1.24 -13.99 2.91
CA LEU A 88 1.71 -13.72 4.27
C LEU A 88 0.73 -12.81 5.03
N CYS A 89 0.38 -11.67 4.44
CA CYS A 89 -0.45 -10.65 5.08
C CYS A 89 -1.89 -11.12 5.25
N MET A 90 -2.44 -11.83 4.25
CA MET A 90 -3.73 -12.51 4.35
C MET A 90 -3.74 -13.55 5.48
N GLY A 91 -2.69 -14.37 5.57
CA GLY A 91 -2.53 -15.32 6.67
C GLY A 91 -2.43 -14.62 8.03
N ALA A 92 -1.65 -13.54 8.13
CA ALA A 92 -1.52 -12.76 9.35
C ALA A 92 -2.86 -12.19 9.81
N ALA A 93 -3.63 -11.55 8.91
CA ALA A 93 -4.96 -11.01 9.23
C ALA A 93 -5.89 -12.11 9.78
N LEU A 94 -5.90 -13.27 9.11
CA LEU A 94 -6.67 -14.42 9.56
C LEU A 94 -6.24 -14.93 10.93
N GLN A 95 -4.95 -14.96 11.24
CA GLN A 95 -4.45 -15.45 12.53
C GLN A 95 -4.70 -14.45 13.66
N THR A 96 -4.55 -13.15 13.39
CA THR A 96 -4.89 -12.09 14.35
C THR A 96 -6.38 -12.05 14.67
N GLY A 97 -7.24 -12.51 13.74
CA GLY A 97 -8.68 -12.61 13.97
C GLY A 97 -9.42 -11.29 13.78
N VAL A 98 -8.88 -10.38 12.96
CA VAL A 98 -9.64 -9.24 12.45
C VAL A 98 -10.78 -9.73 11.56
N GLY A 99 -11.94 -9.08 11.58
CA GLY A 99 -13.12 -9.56 10.85
C GLY A 99 -13.15 -9.15 9.38
N ALA A 100 -12.44 -8.08 9.02
CA ALA A 100 -12.41 -7.59 7.65
C ALA A 100 -11.03 -7.08 7.22
N LEU A 101 -10.80 -7.11 5.91
CA LEU A 101 -9.66 -6.49 5.25
C LEU A 101 -10.10 -5.69 4.04
N HIS A 102 -9.69 -4.44 3.98
CA HIS A 102 -9.98 -3.51 2.91
C HIS A 102 -8.67 -3.12 2.23
N TYR A 103 -8.60 -3.24 0.90
CA TYR A 103 -7.43 -2.80 0.13
C TYR A 103 -7.78 -1.85 -1.01
N ALA A 104 -6.88 -0.93 -1.32
CA ALA A 104 -7.14 0.11 -2.32
C ALA A 104 -6.71 -0.29 -3.74
N TRP A 105 -5.55 -0.93 -3.93
CA TRP A 105 -5.03 -1.27 -5.25
C TRP A 105 -4.78 -2.77 -5.43
N ARG A 106 -5.17 -3.32 -6.59
CA ARG A 106 -4.90 -4.72 -6.95
C ARG A 106 -3.41 -4.94 -7.22
N ASP A 107 -2.84 -5.97 -6.59
CA ASP A 107 -1.43 -6.33 -6.79
C ASP A 107 -1.33 -7.48 -7.79
N HIS A 108 -1.00 -7.14 -9.04
CA HIS A 108 -0.86 -8.10 -10.14
C HIS A 108 0.36 -9.02 -10.02
N TYR A 109 1.26 -8.77 -9.07
CA TYR A 109 2.46 -9.59 -8.86
C TYR A 109 2.33 -10.48 -7.61
N GLY A 110 2.03 -9.88 -6.46
CA GLY A 110 2.03 -10.52 -5.16
C GLY A 110 0.67 -10.73 -4.51
N GLY A 111 -0.41 -10.21 -5.11
CA GLY A 111 -1.75 -10.20 -4.56
C GLY A 111 -2.33 -11.61 -4.37
N ALA A 112 -2.91 -11.86 -3.21
CA ALA A 112 -3.48 -13.16 -2.87
C ALA A 112 -4.92 -13.08 -2.35
N ALA A 113 -5.52 -11.90 -2.30
CA ALA A 113 -6.83 -11.72 -1.68
C ALA A 113 -7.88 -12.61 -2.38
N THR A 114 -7.97 -12.50 -3.70
CA THR A 114 -8.95 -13.26 -4.50
C THR A 114 -8.70 -14.77 -4.41
N SER A 115 -7.45 -15.20 -4.60
CA SER A 115 -7.10 -16.62 -4.62
C SER A 115 -7.32 -17.30 -3.26
N MET A 116 -7.02 -16.60 -2.17
CA MET A 116 -7.26 -17.11 -0.82
C MET A 116 -8.74 -17.13 -0.47
N VAL A 117 -9.50 -16.07 -0.76
CA VAL A 117 -10.97 -16.03 -0.51
C VAL A 117 -11.68 -17.21 -1.16
N VAL A 118 -11.31 -17.55 -2.40
CA VAL A 118 -11.91 -18.67 -3.13
C VAL A 118 -11.48 -20.03 -2.58
N ARG A 119 -10.21 -20.20 -2.21
CA ARG A 119 -9.61 -21.53 -1.96
C ARG A 119 -9.40 -21.89 -0.50
N ASN A 120 -9.37 -20.92 0.41
CA ASN A 120 -9.07 -21.15 1.82
C ASN A 120 -10.37 -21.26 2.66
N PRO A 121 -10.77 -22.46 3.12
CA PRO A 121 -12.00 -22.64 3.90
C PRO A 121 -11.95 -21.96 5.27
N GLN A 122 -10.77 -21.55 5.78
CA GLN A 122 -10.69 -20.80 7.02
C GLN A 122 -11.35 -19.42 6.91
N ILE A 123 -11.33 -18.79 5.73
CA ILE A 123 -11.94 -17.47 5.50
C ILE A 123 -13.44 -17.55 5.74
N SER A 124 -14.12 -18.50 5.09
CA SER A 124 -15.56 -18.68 5.25
C SER A 124 -15.94 -19.14 6.66
N ARG A 125 -15.17 -20.06 7.27
CA ARG A 125 -15.40 -20.52 8.65
C ARG A 125 -15.31 -19.40 9.70
N ARG A 126 -14.47 -18.39 9.46
CA ARG A 126 -14.30 -17.24 10.36
C ARG A 126 -15.21 -16.05 10.01
N GLY A 127 -15.97 -16.13 8.92
CA GLY A 127 -16.71 -14.97 8.39
C GLY A 127 -15.80 -13.79 8.06
N PHE A 128 -14.55 -14.05 7.66
CA PHE A 128 -13.58 -13.01 7.34
C PHE A 128 -13.93 -12.40 5.98
N THR A 129 -14.15 -11.09 5.95
CA THR A 129 -14.54 -10.37 4.73
C THR A 129 -13.36 -9.65 4.11
N VAL A 130 -13.34 -9.61 2.78
CA VAL A 130 -12.28 -8.93 2.02
C VAL A 130 -12.94 -8.03 0.98
N VAL A 131 -12.60 -6.74 1.01
CA VAL A 131 -13.17 -5.71 0.13
C VAL A 131 -12.04 -4.99 -0.57
N GLY A 132 -12.17 -4.80 -1.89
CA GLY A 132 -11.21 -4.04 -2.68
C GLY A 132 -11.28 -4.40 -4.16
N PRO A 133 -10.65 -3.61 -5.04
CA PRO A 133 -10.00 -2.33 -4.78
C PRO A 133 -11.01 -1.25 -4.34
N ALA A 134 -10.53 -0.19 -3.70
CA ALA A 134 -11.34 0.88 -3.15
C ALA A 134 -10.63 2.23 -3.33
N ASP A 135 -11.40 3.29 -3.58
CA ASP A 135 -10.93 4.68 -3.78
C ASP A 135 -9.96 4.84 -4.96
N ASP A 136 -10.47 5.39 -6.07
CA ASP A 136 -9.72 5.53 -7.32
C ASP A 136 -8.48 6.41 -7.18
N VAL A 137 -8.50 7.40 -6.28
CA VAL A 137 -7.35 8.29 -6.05
C VAL A 137 -6.26 7.54 -5.30
N VAL A 138 -6.63 6.82 -4.23
CA VAL A 138 -5.69 5.99 -3.46
C VAL A 138 -5.09 4.91 -4.35
N GLU A 139 -5.93 4.29 -5.19
CA GLU A 139 -5.50 3.29 -6.16
C GLU A 139 -4.44 3.86 -7.12
N ALA A 140 -4.74 4.99 -7.77
CA ALA A 140 -3.85 5.62 -8.75
C ALA A 140 -2.52 6.05 -8.13
N VAL A 141 -2.56 6.71 -6.97
CA VAL A 141 -1.35 7.19 -6.28
C VAL A 141 -0.51 6.01 -5.77
N THR A 142 -1.15 4.95 -5.26
CA THR A 142 -0.46 3.73 -4.83
C THR A 142 0.28 3.06 -5.98
N GLY A 143 -0.41 2.81 -7.09
CA GLY A 143 0.20 2.20 -8.28
C GLY A 143 1.38 3.02 -8.79
N LEU A 144 1.26 4.35 -8.83
CA LEU A 144 2.34 5.23 -9.25
C LEU A 144 3.55 5.15 -8.30
N LEU A 145 3.35 5.26 -6.99
CA LEU A 145 4.45 5.22 -6.02
C LEU A 145 5.19 3.87 -6.03
N ILE A 146 4.45 2.76 -6.12
CA ILE A 146 5.05 1.41 -6.23
C ILE A 146 5.89 1.30 -7.48
N THR A 147 5.36 1.77 -8.61
CA THR A 147 6.09 1.81 -9.87
C THR A 147 7.35 2.66 -9.72
N CYS A 148 7.24 3.90 -9.25
CA CYS A 148 8.39 4.76 -8.99
C CYS A 148 9.44 4.13 -8.06
N HIS A 149 9.03 3.40 -7.02
CA HIS A 149 9.96 2.67 -6.15
C HIS A 149 10.79 1.65 -6.94
N TYR A 150 10.13 0.79 -7.73
CA TYR A 150 10.81 -0.24 -8.51
C TYR A 150 11.70 0.34 -9.62
N PHE A 151 11.28 1.42 -10.28
CA PHE A 151 12.00 1.98 -11.41
C PHE A 151 13.14 2.94 -11.00
N TYR A 152 12.98 3.70 -9.91
CA TYR A 152 13.97 4.69 -9.48
C TYR A 152 14.92 4.19 -8.40
N ARG A 153 14.44 3.42 -7.44
CA ARG A 153 15.25 2.99 -6.28
C ARG A 153 15.82 1.59 -6.45
N ARG A 154 15.31 0.80 -7.40
CA ARG A 154 15.76 -0.58 -7.68
C ARG A 154 15.88 -0.85 -9.20
N PRO A 155 16.71 -0.09 -9.94
CA PRO A 155 16.86 -0.30 -11.39
C PRO A 155 17.31 -1.74 -11.68
N GLY A 156 16.44 -2.53 -12.30
CA GLY A 156 16.71 -3.94 -12.58
C GLY A 156 15.63 -4.67 -13.37
N ARG A 157 15.93 -5.93 -13.72
CA ARG A 157 15.02 -6.89 -14.37
C ARG A 157 14.46 -7.91 -13.37
N GLY A 158 14.25 -7.50 -12.11
CA GLY A 158 13.62 -8.37 -11.11
C GLY A 158 12.20 -8.76 -11.54
N ALA A 159 11.72 -9.92 -11.10
CA ALA A 159 10.42 -10.46 -11.53
C ALA A 159 9.25 -9.47 -11.32
N ALA A 160 9.26 -8.71 -10.21
CA ALA A 160 8.28 -7.65 -9.98
C ALA A 160 8.33 -6.57 -11.08
N SER A 161 9.51 -6.03 -11.40
CA SER A 161 9.67 -5.03 -12.45
C SER A 161 9.32 -5.53 -13.85
N VAL A 162 9.38 -6.85 -14.10
CA VAL A 162 8.92 -7.45 -15.36
C VAL A 162 7.39 -7.50 -15.36
N ALA A 163 6.78 -8.08 -14.33
CA ALA A 163 5.32 -8.16 -14.19
C ALA A 163 4.66 -6.79 -14.28
N TRP A 164 5.23 -5.76 -13.64
CA TRP A 164 4.68 -4.40 -13.69
C TRP A 164 4.71 -3.76 -15.08
N ARG A 165 5.71 -4.09 -15.92
CA ARG A 165 5.74 -3.62 -17.32
C ARG A 165 4.67 -4.28 -18.17
N GLU A 166 4.36 -5.55 -17.89
CA GLU A 166 3.39 -6.33 -18.65
C GLU A 166 1.96 -5.97 -18.24
N GLU A 167 1.69 -5.88 -16.94
CA GLU A 167 0.35 -5.69 -16.39
C GLU A 167 -0.09 -4.22 -16.34
N ARG A 168 0.85 -3.29 -16.10
CA ARG A 168 0.57 -1.84 -15.96
C ARG A 168 1.56 -0.97 -16.74
N PRO A 169 1.67 -1.15 -18.08
CA PRO A 169 2.57 -0.34 -18.93
C PRO A 169 2.23 1.16 -18.89
N ASP A 170 0.99 1.47 -18.57
CA ASP A 170 0.43 2.79 -18.40
C ASP A 170 1.08 3.53 -17.21
N LEU A 171 1.20 2.87 -16.05
CA LEU A 171 1.88 3.41 -14.88
C LEU A 171 3.38 3.50 -15.08
N VAL A 172 3.99 2.57 -15.81
CA VAL A 172 5.43 2.63 -16.13
C VAL A 172 5.74 3.84 -16.99
N THR A 173 4.92 4.10 -18.02
CA THR A 173 5.03 5.28 -18.87
C THR A 173 4.90 6.56 -18.05
N LEU A 174 3.89 6.63 -17.18
CA LEU A 174 3.66 7.78 -16.31
C LEU A 174 4.83 7.99 -15.34
N ALA A 175 5.27 6.92 -14.69
CA ALA A 175 6.39 6.96 -13.76
C ALA A 175 7.64 7.49 -14.45
N ALA A 176 7.92 7.11 -15.70
CA ALA A 176 9.08 7.54 -16.48
C ALA A 176 9.08 9.01 -16.91
N GLN A 177 7.98 9.75 -16.71
CA GLN A 177 7.91 11.17 -17.06
C GLN A 177 8.84 12.00 -16.14
N PRO A 178 9.70 12.88 -16.70
CA PRO A 178 10.60 13.72 -15.90
C PRO A 178 9.87 14.61 -14.88
N ALA A 179 8.68 15.10 -15.22
CA ALA A 179 7.86 15.93 -14.33
C ALA A 179 7.44 15.18 -13.06
N VAL A 180 6.99 13.92 -13.21
CA VAL A 180 6.63 13.03 -12.10
C VAL A 180 7.84 12.70 -11.24
N ALA A 181 8.95 12.31 -11.87
CA ALA A 181 10.20 12.02 -11.17
C ALA A 181 10.68 13.21 -10.33
N SER A 182 10.59 14.42 -10.91
CA SER A 182 10.99 15.66 -10.25
C SER A 182 10.05 16.01 -9.10
N ALA A 183 8.74 15.88 -9.28
CA ALA A 183 7.76 16.11 -8.21
C ALA A 183 8.02 15.21 -6.99
N ILE A 184 8.15 13.91 -7.22
CA ILE A 184 8.45 12.94 -6.14
C ILE A 184 9.79 13.26 -5.47
N SER A 185 10.84 13.55 -6.25
CA SER A 185 12.16 13.84 -5.70
C SER A 185 12.16 15.11 -4.83
N ARG A 186 11.46 16.16 -5.27
CA ARG A 186 11.29 17.40 -4.49
C ARG A 186 10.47 17.15 -3.21
N ALA A 187 9.39 16.39 -3.31
CA ALA A 187 8.54 16.05 -2.16
C ALA A 187 9.31 15.25 -1.09
N VAL A 188 10.17 14.31 -1.51
CA VAL A 188 11.07 13.60 -0.59
C VAL A 188 12.04 14.59 0.08
N ALA A 189 12.69 15.46 -0.70
CA ALA A 189 13.70 16.40 -0.20
C ALA A 189 13.12 17.45 0.77
N ARG A 190 11.83 17.78 0.63
CA ARG A 190 11.13 18.78 1.45
C ARG A 190 10.32 18.20 2.61
N ASP A 191 10.35 16.89 2.78
CA ASP A 191 9.50 16.18 3.75
C ASP A 191 8.00 16.51 3.59
N THR A 192 7.56 16.73 2.34
CA THR A 192 6.20 17.14 1.99
C THR A 192 5.17 16.09 2.42
N SER A 193 3.96 16.51 2.80
CA SER A 193 2.86 15.59 3.12
C SER A 193 2.36 14.83 1.88
N ILE A 194 1.65 13.72 2.09
CA ILE A 194 1.08 12.96 0.96
C ILE A 194 0.02 13.76 0.20
N ASP A 195 -0.81 14.57 0.88
CA ASP A 195 -1.82 15.38 0.20
C ASP A 195 -1.18 16.43 -0.72
N THR A 196 -0.14 17.12 -0.26
CA THR A 196 0.58 18.09 -1.10
C THR A 196 1.34 17.40 -2.24
N LEU A 197 1.87 16.19 -2.04
CA LEU A 197 2.44 15.41 -3.14
C LEU A 197 1.37 15.08 -4.20
N ILE A 198 0.16 14.73 -3.78
CA ILE A 198 -0.95 14.43 -4.71
C ILE A 198 -1.28 15.66 -5.55
N ASP A 199 -1.34 16.85 -4.95
CA ASP A 199 -1.55 18.11 -5.67
C ASP A 199 -0.42 18.37 -6.68
N GLU A 200 0.85 18.19 -6.27
CA GLU A 200 2.00 18.35 -7.17
C GLU A 200 1.99 17.35 -8.32
N LEU A 201 1.61 16.09 -8.06
CA LEU A 201 1.47 15.05 -9.08
C LEU A 201 0.33 15.36 -10.04
N HIS A 202 -0.80 15.85 -9.53
CA HIS A 202 -1.92 16.28 -10.38
C HIS A 202 -1.46 17.36 -11.37
N VAL A 203 -0.76 18.40 -10.89
CA VAL A 203 -0.19 19.42 -11.79
C VAL A 203 0.82 18.80 -12.76
N ALA A 204 1.74 17.96 -12.29
CA ALA A 204 2.79 17.37 -13.12
C ALA A 204 2.24 16.52 -14.28
N VAL A 205 1.17 15.75 -14.05
CA VAL A 205 0.54 14.89 -15.06
C VAL A 205 -0.25 15.71 -16.09
N HIS A 206 -0.89 16.80 -15.68
CA HIS A 206 -1.72 17.64 -16.57
C HIS A 206 -0.95 18.74 -17.31
N SER A 207 0.33 18.96 -16.98
CA SER A 207 1.18 19.95 -17.63
C SER A 207 1.79 19.49 -18.97
N HIS A 208 1.56 18.23 -19.39
CA HIS A 208 2.01 17.67 -20.68
C HIS A 208 0.83 17.41 -21.63
N PRO A 209 1.01 17.56 -22.96
CA PRO A 209 -0.09 17.72 -23.92
C PRO A 209 -0.88 16.45 -24.28
N ASP A 210 -0.83 15.37 -23.50
CA ASP A 210 -1.84 14.31 -23.58
C ASP A 210 -1.96 13.61 -22.20
N PRO A 211 -3.09 13.74 -21.48
CA PRO A 211 -3.33 12.98 -20.27
C PRO A 211 -3.63 11.51 -20.60
N PRO A 212 -3.28 10.55 -19.72
CA PRO A 212 -3.73 9.18 -19.87
C PRO A 212 -5.27 9.11 -19.75
N PRO A 213 -5.93 8.18 -20.48
CA PRO A 213 -7.37 8.21 -20.78
C PRO A 213 -8.34 7.98 -19.59
N TRP A 214 -7.88 8.04 -18.34
CA TRP A 214 -8.73 7.88 -17.14
C TRP A 214 -8.85 9.15 -16.29
N VAL A 215 -8.33 10.30 -16.76
CA VAL A 215 -8.70 11.60 -16.18
C VAL A 215 -9.99 12.09 -16.85
N GLY A 216 -11.12 11.46 -16.51
CA GLY A 216 -12.43 11.95 -16.94
C GLY A 216 -13.51 10.87 -17.04
N SER A 217 -14.10 10.51 -15.91
CA SER A 217 -15.53 10.19 -15.76
C SER A 217 -15.89 10.08 -14.28
#